data_AF-A0A367LT77-F1
#
_entry.id   AF-A0A367LT77-F1
#
_cell.length_a   1.000
_cell.length_b   1.000
_cell.length_c   1.000
_cell.angle_alpha   90.00
_cell.angle_beta   90.00
_cell.angle_gamma   90.00
#
_symmetry.space_group_name_H-M   'P 1'
#
loop_
_entity.id
_entity.type
_entity.pdbx_description
1 polymer ?
#
loop_
_entity_poly.entity_id
_entity_poly.type
_entity_poly.pdbx_seq_one_letter_code
_entity_poly.pdbx_strand_id
1 'polypeptide(L)' 'IALANLEGGRIGIAAQAVGMARAAFEAARDYAHERETFGKPIIEHQAVAFRLADMATRIAVARQMVHHAASLREAGL' A
#
# COMPACT_ATOMS: atom_id res chain seq x y z
N ILE A 1 -7.16 19.54 -23.68
CA ILE A 1 -6.10 18.53 -23.88
C ILE A 1 -5.24 18.33 -22.62
N ALA A 2 -4.77 19.39 -21.93
CA ALA A 2 -3.95 19.25 -20.71
C ALA A 2 -4.65 18.54 -19.52
N LEU A 3 -5.95 18.78 -19.28
CA LEU A 3 -6.67 18.17 -18.15
C LEU A 3 -6.85 16.65 -18.30
N ALA A 4 -7.13 16.14 -19.50
CA ALA A 4 -7.30 14.69 -19.74
C ALA A 4 -6.00 13.89 -19.56
N ASN A 5 -4.84 14.51 -19.84
CA ASN A 5 -3.55 13.88 -19.57
C ASN A 5 -3.22 13.79 -18.06
N LEU A 6 -3.81 14.67 -17.24
CA LEU A 6 -3.60 14.68 -15.80
C LEU A 6 -4.23 13.47 -15.10
N GLU A 7 -5.38 13.01 -15.59
CA GLU A 7 -6.11 11.85 -15.05
C GLU A 7 -5.31 10.56 -15.19
N GLY A 8 -4.70 10.35 -16.36
CA GLY A 8 -3.79 9.24 -16.58
C GLY A 8 -2.52 9.32 -15.73
N GLY A 9 -1.96 10.53 -15.58
CA GLY A 9 -0.80 10.77 -14.72
C GLY A 9 -1.08 10.44 -13.26
N ARG A 10 -2.27 10.80 -12.73
CA ARG A 10 -2.67 10.51 -11.35
C ARG A 10 -2.78 9.01 -11.06
N ILE A 11 -3.38 8.25 -11.98
CA ILE A 11 -3.46 6.78 -11.86
C ILE A 11 -2.06 6.17 -11.85
N GLY A 12 -1.15 6.67 -12.70
CA GLY A 12 0.25 6.23 -12.73
C GLY A 12 0.98 6.49 -11.40
N ILE A 13 0.87 7.70 -10.85
CA ILE A 13 1.47 8.04 -9.55
C ILE A 13 0.87 7.18 -8.43
N ALA A 14 -0.45 6.97 -8.43
CA ALA A 14 -1.11 6.13 -7.44
C ALA A 14 -0.63 4.67 -7.51
N ALA A 15 -0.45 4.11 -8.71
CA ALA A 15 0.10 2.77 -8.89
C ALA A 15 1.54 2.65 -8.34
N GLN A 16 2.39 3.65 -8.60
CA GLN A 16 3.75 3.71 -8.03
C GLN A 16 3.72 3.78 -6.50
N ALA A 17 2.84 4.62 -5.94
CA ALA A 17 2.67 4.76 -4.49
C ALA A 17 2.24 3.44 -3.83
N VAL A 18 1.31 2.70 -4.45
CA VAL A 18 0.89 1.36 -4.00
C VAL A 18 2.07 0.38 -4.00
N GLY A 19 2.89 0.39 -5.05
CA GLY A 19 4.10 -0.44 -5.13
C GLY A 19 5.10 -0.15 -4.02
N MET A 20 5.40 1.14 -3.79
CA MET A 20 6.29 1.56 -2.70
C MET A 20 5.73 1.20 -1.32
N ALA A 21 4.43 1.40 -1.10
CA ALA A 21 3.78 1.05 0.16
C ALA A 21 3.83 -0.47 0.42
N ARG A 22 3.65 -1.30 -0.62
CA ARG A 22 3.81 -2.75 -0.50
C ARG A 22 5.22 -3.16 -0.12
N ALA A 23 6.24 -2.61 -0.79
CA ALA A 23 7.63 -2.89 -0.47
C ALA A 23 7.98 -2.47 0.97
N ALA A 24 7.51 -1.30 1.41
CA ALA A 24 7.71 -0.84 2.78
C ALA A 24 7.01 -1.75 3.80
N PHE A 25 5.80 -2.23 3.51
CA PHE A 25 5.09 -3.19 4.35
C PHE A 25 5.84 -4.53 4.46
N GLU A 26 6.31 -5.09 3.35
CA GLU A 26 7.07 -6.34 3.33
C GLU A 26 8.34 -6.22 4.19
N ALA A 27 9.14 -5.17 3.97
CA ALA A 27 10.33 -4.91 4.77
C ALA A 27 10.01 -4.73 6.27
N ALA A 28 8.95 -4.00 6.60
CA ALA A 28 8.54 -3.78 7.99
C ALA A 28 8.03 -5.07 8.66
N ARG A 29 7.27 -5.90 7.94
CA ARG A 29 6.78 -7.19 8.42
C ARG A 29 7.94 -8.12 8.72
N ASP A 30 8.89 -8.25 7.78
CA ASP A 30 10.02 -9.17 7.92
C ASP A 30 10.91 -8.74 9.09
N TYR A 31 11.23 -7.44 9.19
CA TYR A 31 11.95 -6.91 10.34
C TYR A 31 11.21 -7.09 11.67
N ALA A 32 9.87 -7.02 11.67
CA ALA A 32 9.09 -7.22 12.88
C ALA A 32 9.13 -8.67 13.41
N HIS A 33 9.36 -9.64 12.53
CA HIS A 33 9.61 -11.03 12.91
C HIS A 33 11.02 -11.26 13.46
N GLU A 34 12.01 -10.54 12.95
CA GLU A 34 13.42 -10.72 13.33
C GLU A 34 13.82 -9.95 14.59
N ARG A 35 13.27 -8.74 14.77
CA ARG A 35 13.65 -7.86 15.87
C ARG A 35 12.98 -8.30 17.16
N GLU A 36 13.76 -8.50 18.22
CA GLU A 36 13.25 -8.77 19.57
C GLU A 36 13.39 -7.58 20.52
N THR A 37 12.37 -7.36 21.35
CA THR A 37 12.43 -6.48 22.53
C THR A 37 11.55 -7.03 23.63
N PHE A 38 11.94 -6.80 24.89
CA PHE A 38 11.20 -7.32 26.05
C PHE A 38 10.98 -8.84 26.00
N GLY A 39 11.97 -9.57 25.49
CA GLY A 39 12.00 -11.04 25.49
C GLY A 39 11.16 -11.73 24.42
N LYS A 40 10.67 -11.01 23.40
CA LYS A 40 9.95 -11.60 22.26
C LYS A 40 10.09 -10.78 20.97
N PRO A 41 9.84 -11.38 19.79
CA PRO A 41 9.73 -10.67 18.52
C PRO A 41 8.75 -9.50 18.59
N ILE A 42 9.09 -8.38 17.95
CA ILE A 42 8.28 -7.16 18.09
C ILE A 42 6.91 -7.28 17.42
N ILE A 43 6.75 -8.21 16.47
CA ILE A 43 5.44 -8.52 15.89
C ILE A 43 4.44 -9.05 16.93
N GLU A 44 4.91 -9.65 18.03
CA GLU A 44 4.05 -10.12 19.11
C GLU A 44 3.56 -9.01 20.05
N HIS A 45 4.07 -7.78 19.88
CA HIS A 45 3.54 -6.61 20.56
C HIS A 45 2.33 -6.10 19.75
N GLN A 46 1.15 -6.08 20.37
CA GLN A 46 -0.13 -5.73 19.70
C GLN A 46 -0.06 -4.41 18.93
N ALA A 47 0.63 -3.39 19.47
CA ALA A 47 0.79 -2.11 18.80
C ALA A 47 1.51 -2.20 17.44
N VAL A 48 2.47 -3.12 17.29
CA VAL A 48 3.18 -3.35 16.03
C VAL A 48 2.29 -4.18 15.09
N ALA A 49 1.68 -5.25 15.59
CA ALA A 49 0.77 -6.09 14.81
C ALA A 49 -0.39 -5.29 14.21
N PHE A 50 -1.04 -4.42 14.99
CA PHE A 50 -2.14 -3.58 14.51
C PHE A 50 -1.71 -2.57 13.46
N ARG A 51 -0.50 -1.98 13.60
CA ARG A 51 0.05 -1.09 12.56
C ARG A 51 0.28 -1.82 11.25
N LEU A 52 0.87 -3.03 11.30
CA LEU A 52 1.07 -3.85 10.10
C LEU A 52 -0.27 -4.27 9.47
N ALA A 53 -1.27 -4.62 10.28
CA ALA A 53 -2.60 -4.97 9.79
C ALA A 53 -3.31 -3.80 9.09
N ASP A 54 -3.24 -2.59 9.65
CA ASP A 54 -3.78 -1.37 9.03
C ASP A 54 -3.04 -1.02 7.73
N MET A 55 -1.71 -1.14 7.70
CA MET A 55 -0.92 -0.98 6.48
C MET A 55 -1.37 -1.96 5.38
N ALA A 56 -1.46 -3.26 5.70
CA ALA A 56 -1.89 -4.27 4.76
C ALA A 56 -3.29 -3.99 4.19
N THR A 57 -4.21 -3.56 5.06
CA THR A 57 -5.58 -3.19 4.68
C THR A 57 -5.59 -2.01 3.72
N ARG A 58 -4.87 -0.93 4.05
CA ARG A 58 -4.79 0.27 3.20
C ARG A 58 -4.16 -0.02 1.85
N ILE A 59 -3.12 -0.85 1.80
CA ILE A 59 -2.48 -1.27 0.54
C ILE A 59 -3.46 -2.08 -0.32
N ALA A 60 -4.21 -3.00 0.29
CA ALA A 60 -5.21 -3.79 -0.44
C ALA A 60 -6.31 -2.90 -1.03
N VAL A 61 -6.85 -1.97 -0.25
CA VAL A 61 -7.86 -1.01 -0.70
C VAL A 61 -7.31 -0.10 -1.80
N ALA A 62 -6.15 0.52 -1.59
CA ALA A 62 -5.54 1.44 -2.55
C ALA A 62 -5.28 0.76 -3.90
N ARG A 63 -4.81 -0.49 -3.89
CA ARG A 63 -4.62 -1.28 -5.11
C ARG A 63 -5.92 -1.51 -5.87
N GLN A 64 -7.01 -1.84 -5.17
CA GLN A 64 -8.32 -2.01 -5.81
C GLN A 64 -8.82 -0.69 -6.40
N MET A 65 -8.65 0.43 -5.69
CA MET A 65 -9.05 1.74 -6.18
C MET A 65 -8.26 2.17 -7.42
N VAL A 66 -6.95 1.89 -7.47
CA VAL A 66 -6.11 2.16 -8.65
C VAL A 66 -6.60 1.36 -9.85
N HIS A 67 -6.85 0.06 -9.69
CA HIS A 67 -7.36 -0.78 -10.78
C HIS A 67 -8.76 -0.35 -11.22
N HIS A 68 -9.63 0.01 -10.29
CA HIS A 68 -10.94 0.52 -10.60
C HIS A 68 -10.87 1.83 -11.42
N ALA A 69 -10.06 2.80 -10.98
CA ALA A 69 -9.85 4.04 -11.72
C ALA A 69 -9.26 3.80 -13.12
N ALA A 70 -8.31 2.86 -13.24
CA ALA A 70 -7.76 2.45 -14.53
C ALA A 70 -8.83 1.86 -15.46
N SER A 71 -9.70 0.99 -14.94
CA SER A 71 -10.79 0.37 -15.71
C SER A 71 -11.83 1.39 -16.19
N LEU A 72 -12.17 2.38 -15.37
CA LEU A 72 -13.09 3.45 -15.75
C LEU A 72 -12.50 4.28 -16.89
N ARG A 73 -11.22 4.67 -16.75
CA ARG A 73 -10.51 5.41 -17.79
C ARG A 73 -10.42 4.64 -19.11
N GLU A 74 -10.17 3.32 -19.07
CA GLU A 74 -10.15 2.47 -20.27
C GLU A 74 -11.53 2.38 -20.93
N ALA A 75 -12.60 2.38 -20.13
CA ALA A 75 -13.98 2.48 -20.62
C ALA A 75 -14.37 3.88 -21.12
N GLY A 76 -13.49 4.87 -21.03
CA GLY A 76 -13.75 6.26 -21.44
C GLY A 76 -14.65 7.05 -20.48
N LEU A 77 -14.74 6.61 -19.21
CA LEU A 77 -15.44 7.26 -18.10
C LEU A 77 -14.44 8.00 -17.20
#